data_AF-A0A7C1VTU2-F1
#
_entry.id   AF-A0A7C1VTU2-F1
#
_cell.length_a   1.000
_cell.length_b   1.000
_cell.length_c   1.000
_cell.angle_alpha   90.00
_cell.angle_beta   90.00
_cell.angle_gamma   90.00
#
_symmetry.space_group_name_H-M   'P 1'
#
loop_
_entity.id
_entity.type
_entity.pdbx_description
1 polymer ?
#
loop_
_entity_poly.entity_id
_entity_poly.type
_entity_poly.pdbx_seq_one_letter_code
_entity_poly.pdbx_strand_id
1 'polypeptide(L)'
;MRAIKPLLPVFAITLLLLVQNPAICKNEWKNHSPDSLSKTTSISTLNIEISRPQSGYLYVFDKKLLRLRSEKTLVIGKITVFAHTTNTLNIKKVDFILDGEVMHTCHYPPYMWTWNTKMYGRGNHLLQIIATDQSDTQTMCSSNVTVISLRKSA
;
A
#
# COMPACT_ATOMS: atom_id res chain seq x y z
N MET A 1 -45.61 -0.21 55.73
CA MET A 1 -46.35 0.76 54.88
C MET A 1 -45.44 1.93 54.54
N ARG A 2 -45.61 2.51 53.35
CA ARG A 2 -45.26 3.87 52.87
C ARG A 2 -44.38 4.80 53.77
N ALA A 3 -43.31 5.33 53.14
CA ALA A 3 -43.04 6.78 52.91
C ALA A 3 -42.46 7.64 54.08
N ILE A 4 -41.69 8.74 53.91
CA ILE A 4 -41.08 9.46 52.74
C ILE A 4 -40.04 10.54 53.20
N LYS A 5 -38.98 10.82 52.40
CA LYS A 5 -38.11 12.05 52.35
C LYS A 5 -37.26 12.43 53.60
N PRO A 6 -36.33 13.43 53.53
CA PRO A 6 -35.88 14.34 52.44
C PRO A 6 -34.34 14.28 52.19
N LEU A 7 -33.62 15.26 51.58
CA LEU A 7 -33.71 15.90 50.23
C LEU A 7 -32.51 16.86 50.01
N LEU A 8 -31.56 16.51 49.11
CA LEU A 8 -30.61 17.42 48.41
C LEU A 8 -29.58 18.23 49.29
N PRO A 9 -28.79 19.20 48.77
CA PRO A 9 -27.45 18.94 48.19
C PRO A 9 -26.34 19.94 48.63
N VAL A 10 -25.04 19.66 48.43
CA VAL A 10 -23.96 20.69 48.56
C VAL A 10 -22.85 20.55 47.49
N PHE A 11 -22.32 21.71 47.08
CA PHE A 11 -21.40 21.99 45.97
C PHE A 11 -19.89 21.99 46.35
N ALA A 12 -19.04 21.96 45.30
CA ALA A 12 -17.61 22.38 45.23
C ALA A 12 -16.59 21.51 46.02
N ILE A 13 -15.38 21.20 45.52
CA ILE A 13 -14.10 21.97 45.51
C ILE A 13 -13.04 21.01 44.91
N THR A 14 -11.95 21.34 44.17
CA THR A 14 -11.47 22.53 43.43
C THR A 14 -10.36 22.07 42.42
N LEU A 15 -9.91 22.95 41.52
CA LEU A 15 -8.90 22.76 40.45
C LEU A 15 -7.42 22.71 40.93
N LEU A 16 -6.53 22.10 40.12
CA LEU A 16 -5.04 22.26 40.08
C LEU A 16 -4.25 21.55 41.22
N LEU A 17 -3.25 20.68 40.96
CA LEU A 17 -1.96 20.96 40.32
C LEU A 17 -1.19 19.68 39.85
N LEU A 18 -0.16 19.90 39.03
CA LEU A 18 0.85 18.94 38.54
C LEU A 18 1.92 18.60 39.62
N VAL A 19 2.92 17.78 39.21
CA VAL A 19 4.22 17.53 39.90
C VAL A 19 4.14 16.42 40.98
N GLN A 20 4.93 15.33 41.01
CA GLN A 20 6.10 14.90 40.22
C GLN A 20 6.21 13.35 40.18
N ASN A 21 6.78 12.79 39.10
CA ASN A 21 7.39 11.45 39.10
C ASN A 21 8.65 11.49 40.00
N PRO A 22 8.93 10.48 40.87
CA PRO A 22 9.82 9.42 40.39
C PRO A 22 9.62 8.00 41.01
N ALA A 23 10.24 7.04 40.33
CA ALA A 23 10.77 5.77 40.84
C ALA A 23 9.81 4.58 41.14
N ILE A 24 9.77 3.67 40.15
CA ILE A 24 10.19 2.26 40.28
C ILE A 24 9.60 1.45 41.45
N CYS A 25 8.86 0.38 41.10
CA CYS A 25 8.93 -0.89 41.82
C CYS A 25 8.92 -2.07 40.83
N LYS A 26 9.97 -2.89 40.86
CA LYS A 26 9.90 -4.29 40.42
C LYS A 26 9.30 -5.09 41.57
N ASN A 27 8.42 -6.04 41.30
CA ASN A 27 8.23 -7.19 42.19
C ASN A 27 7.94 -8.47 41.41
N GLU A 28 8.20 -9.58 42.07
CA GLU A 28 8.39 -10.90 41.46
C GLU A 28 7.18 -11.82 41.65
N TRP A 29 6.84 -12.56 40.57
CA TRP A 29 6.24 -13.90 40.51
C TRP A 29 5.13 -14.28 41.52
N LYS A 30 3.96 -14.73 41.03
CA LYS A 30 3.48 -16.14 41.13
C LYS A 30 2.39 -16.41 40.05
N ASN A 31 2.40 -17.62 39.49
CA ASN A 31 1.49 -18.04 38.41
C ASN A 31 0.06 -18.34 38.91
N HIS A 32 -0.97 -18.14 38.10
CA HIS A 32 -2.08 -19.10 37.93
C HIS A 32 -2.99 -18.76 36.72
N SER A 33 -3.42 -19.82 36.03
CA SER A 33 -4.42 -19.88 34.93
C SER A 33 -4.00 -19.35 33.54
N PRO A 34 -4.32 -20.07 32.44
CA PRO A 34 -3.86 -19.71 31.10
C PRO A 34 -4.91 -18.88 30.37
N ASP A 35 -4.59 -17.65 29.96
CA ASP A 35 -5.38 -17.01 28.91
C ASP A 35 -4.59 -16.07 28.02
N SER A 36 -4.88 -16.16 26.72
CA SER A 36 -4.29 -15.38 25.63
C SER A 36 -2.76 -15.22 25.65
N LEU A 37 -2.07 -16.16 24.99
CA LEU A 37 -0.99 -15.76 24.08
C LEU A 37 -1.63 -14.86 23.01
N SER A 38 -1.78 -13.56 23.30
CA SER A 38 -1.98 -12.52 22.30
C SER A 38 -0.67 -12.36 21.54
N LYS A 39 -0.30 -13.41 20.80
CA LYS A 39 0.66 -13.37 19.71
C LYS A 39 0.12 -12.33 18.75
N THR A 40 0.61 -11.10 18.87
CA THR A 40 0.24 -9.97 18.03
C THR A 40 0.70 -10.28 16.62
N THR A 41 -0.13 -11.04 15.93
CA THR A 41 0.05 -11.40 14.54
C THR A 41 -0.16 -10.10 13.80
N SER A 42 0.94 -9.44 13.45
CA SER A 42 0.92 -8.30 12.55
C SER A 42 0.08 -8.70 11.35
N ILE A 43 -1.10 -8.11 11.20
CA ILE A 43 -2.03 -8.43 10.11
C ILE A 43 -1.34 -7.97 8.83
N SER A 44 -0.64 -8.90 8.19
CA SER A 44 0.21 -8.66 7.04
C SER A 44 -0.65 -8.57 5.79
N THR A 45 -1.42 -7.49 5.70
CA THR A 45 -2.20 -7.16 4.51
C THR A 45 -1.30 -7.19 3.28
N LEU A 46 -1.75 -7.91 2.25
CA LEU A 46 -1.06 -7.93 0.97
C LEU A 46 -1.03 -6.50 0.42
N ASN A 47 0.16 -6.00 0.11
CA ASN A 47 0.34 -4.73 -0.58
C ASN A 47 1.04 -4.99 -1.92
N ILE A 48 0.61 -4.27 -2.96
CA ILE A 48 1.14 -4.33 -4.33
C ILE A 48 1.35 -2.89 -4.81
N GLU A 49 2.56 -2.58 -5.26
CA GLU A 49 2.91 -1.26 -5.79
C GLU A 49 3.56 -1.35 -7.18
N ILE A 50 3.27 -0.34 -8.01
CA ILE A 50 3.94 -0.14 -9.31
C ILE A 50 5.26 0.59 -9.04
N SER A 51 6.32 -0.16 -8.74
CA SER A 51 7.64 0.41 -8.44
C SER A 51 8.31 1.01 -9.70
N ARG A 52 7.94 0.52 -10.89
CA ARG A 52 8.23 1.17 -12.18
C ARG A 52 7.04 0.97 -13.15
N PRO A 53 6.65 1.98 -13.94
CA PRO A 53 7.19 3.34 -13.93
C PRO A 53 6.71 4.18 -12.73
N GLN A 54 7.59 5.04 -12.21
CA GLN A 54 7.32 5.88 -11.06
C GLN A 54 6.66 7.21 -11.49
N SER A 55 5.67 7.64 -10.70
CA SER A 55 5.05 8.98 -10.78
C SER A 55 6.08 10.10 -10.90
N GLY A 56 5.81 11.06 -11.79
CA GLY A 56 6.63 12.25 -11.97
C GLY A 56 7.99 12.06 -12.66
N TYR A 57 8.17 11.00 -13.46
CA TYR A 57 9.39 10.78 -14.24
C TYR A 57 9.12 10.62 -15.75
N LEU A 58 10.10 11.07 -16.54
CA LEU A 58 10.26 10.73 -17.95
C LEU A 58 11.18 9.52 -18.11
N TYR A 59 10.72 8.53 -18.87
CA TYR A 59 11.45 7.35 -19.30
C TYR A 59 11.64 7.36 -20.82
N VAL A 60 12.82 6.99 -21.29
CA VAL A 60 13.16 6.88 -22.72
C VAL A 60 13.90 5.57 -22.96
N PHE A 61 13.32 4.67 -23.75
CA PHE A 61 13.80 3.31 -24.00
C PHE A 61 14.22 2.60 -22.70
N ASP A 62 13.28 2.49 -21.76
CA ASP A 62 13.40 1.92 -20.41
C ASP A 62 14.33 2.66 -19.42
N LYS A 63 15.10 3.66 -19.87
CA LYS A 63 15.93 4.49 -19.00
C LYS A 63 15.11 5.60 -18.35
N LYS A 64 15.06 5.63 -17.01
CA LYS A 64 14.57 6.79 -16.24
C LYS A 64 15.56 7.94 -16.47
N LEU A 65 15.14 9.04 -17.10
CA LEU A 65 16.03 10.16 -17.46
C LEU A 65 15.84 11.40 -16.60
N LEU A 66 14.59 11.84 -16.41
CA LEU A 66 14.32 13.16 -15.83
C LEU A 66 13.16 13.10 -14.84
N ARG A 67 13.35 13.70 -13.66
CA ARG A 67 12.23 14.02 -12.74
C ARG A 67 11.53 15.27 -13.26
N LEU A 68 10.21 15.19 -13.42
CA LEU A 68 9.38 16.28 -13.91
C LEU A 68 8.92 17.17 -12.74
N ARG A 69 8.49 18.41 -13.06
CA ARG A 69 7.87 19.33 -12.08
C ARG A 69 6.38 19.03 -11.83
N SER A 70 5.94 17.82 -12.17
CA SER A 70 4.56 17.34 -12.09
C SER A 70 4.56 15.83 -11.89
N GLU A 71 3.51 15.27 -11.30
CA GLU A 71 3.36 13.82 -11.07
C GLU A 71 3.06 12.97 -12.34
N LYS A 72 3.15 13.54 -13.54
CA LYS A 72 2.93 12.78 -14.78
C LYS A 72 4.05 11.77 -15.01
N THR A 73 3.66 10.55 -15.39
CA THR A 73 4.57 9.50 -15.86
C THR A 73 4.63 9.55 -17.39
N LEU A 74 5.78 9.91 -17.96
CA LEU A 74 5.96 10.00 -19.41
C LEU A 74 6.87 8.88 -19.92
N VAL A 75 6.49 8.22 -21.02
CA VAL A 75 7.26 7.11 -21.62
C VAL A 75 7.47 7.32 -23.11
N ILE A 76 8.71 7.15 -23.57
CA ILE A 76 9.10 7.15 -24.98
C ILE A 76 9.73 5.79 -25.31
N GLY A 77 9.09 5.01 -26.18
CA GLY A 77 9.54 3.67 -26.56
C GLY A 77 9.24 2.62 -25.48
N LYS A 78 9.92 1.46 -25.54
CA LYS A 78 9.69 0.35 -24.61
C LYS A 78 9.95 0.75 -23.16
N ILE A 79 9.26 0.10 -22.22
CA ILE A 79 9.50 0.22 -20.79
C ILE A 79 9.25 -1.11 -20.06
N THR A 80 10.02 -1.39 -19.03
CA THR A 80 9.81 -2.52 -18.14
C THR A 80 9.00 -2.07 -16.93
N VAL A 81 7.79 -2.58 -16.80
CA VAL A 81 6.93 -2.42 -15.63
C VAL A 81 7.42 -3.38 -14.55
N PHE A 82 7.55 -2.90 -13.32
CA PHE A 82 7.91 -3.70 -12.15
C PHE A 82 6.85 -3.57 -11.07
N ALA A 83 6.42 -4.71 -10.54
CA ALA A 83 5.54 -4.78 -9.39
C ALA A 83 6.33 -5.23 -8.16
N HIS A 84 6.11 -4.57 -7.02
CA HIS A 84 6.71 -4.94 -5.75
C HIS A 84 5.62 -5.27 -4.73
N THR A 85 5.86 -6.29 -3.91
CA THR A 85 4.95 -6.72 -2.84
C THR A 85 5.73 -6.90 -1.55
N THR A 86 5.16 -6.43 -0.44
CA THR A 86 5.79 -6.49 0.89
C THR A 86 5.51 -7.81 1.62
N ASN A 87 4.50 -8.57 1.17
CA ASN A 87 4.15 -9.88 1.70
C ASN A 87 4.08 -10.89 0.54
N THR A 88 5.22 -11.46 0.18
CA THR A 88 5.39 -12.32 -1.02
C THR A 88 4.97 -13.77 -0.81
N LEU A 89 4.92 -14.26 0.43
CA LEU A 89 4.90 -15.70 0.74
C LEU A 89 3.65 -16.45 0.25
N ASN A 90 2.55 -15.74 -0.02
CA ASN A 90 1.26 -16.33 -0.38
C ASN A 90 0.73 -15.89 -1.75
N ILE A 91 1.55 -15.35 -2.66
CA ILE A 91 1.06 -14.92 -3.98
C ILE A 91 0.90 -16.13 -4.91
N LYS A 92 -0.25 -16.19 -5.61
CA LYS A 92 -0.62 -17.20 -6.62
C LYS A 92 -0.33 -16.71 -8.04
N LYS A 93 -0.59 -15.43 -8.30
CA LYS A 93 -0.22 -14.73 -9.55
C LYS A 93 -0.23 -13.21 -9.40
N VAL A 94 0.44 -12.55 -10.33
CA VAL A 94 0.38 -11.10 -10.57
C VAL A 94 0.03 -10.87 -12.04
N ASP A 95 -1.14 -10.27 -12.29
CA ASP A 95 -1.58 -9.89 -13.63
C ASP A 95 -1.24 -8.42 -13.91
N PHE A 96 -0.61 -8.16 -15.05
CA PHE A 96 -0.34 -6.83 -15.60
C PHE A 96 -1.41 -6.51 -16.63
N ILE A 97 -2.15 -5.43 -16.40
CA ILE A 97 -3.31 -5.04 -17.20
C ILE A 97 -3.05 -3.66 -17.82
N LEU A 98 -3.36 -3.51 -19.10
CA LEU A 98 -3.29 -2.24 -19.82
C LEU A 98 -4.65 -1.95 -20.45
N ASP A 99 -5.24 -0.80 -20.11
CA ASP A 99 -6.53 -0.34 -20.66
C ASP A 99 -7.68 -1.37 -20.55
N GLY A 100 -7.60 -2.28 -19.57
CA GLY A 100 -8.56 -3.36 -19.31
C GLY A 100 -8.18 -4.74 -19.88
N GLU A 101 -7.14 -4.84 -20.71
CA GLU A 101 -6.66 -6.13 -21.25
C GLU A 101 -5.52 -6.71 -20.39
N VAL A 102 -5.54 -8.02 -20.12
CA VAL A 102 -4.44 -8.72 -19.42
C VAL A 102 -3.27 -8.93 -20.40
N MET A 103 -2.18 -8.21 -20.18
CA MET A 103 -1.01 -8.20 -21.06
C MET A 103 0.02 -9.27 -20.69
N HIS A 104 0.10 -9.61 -19.40
CA HIS A 104 1.05 -10.57 -18.88
C HIS A 104 0.62 -11.09 -17.50
N THR A 105 0.94 -12.35 -17.19
CA THR A 105 0.73 -12.96 -15.88
C THR A 105 2.04 -13.56 -15.39
N CYS A 106 2.47 -13.19 -14.18
CA CYS A 106 3.63 -13.77 -13.51
C CYS A 106 3.18 -14.62 -12.32
N HIS A 107 3.73 -15.83 -12.16
CA HIS A 107 3.48 -16.68 -10.99
C HIS A 107 4.58 -16.59 -9.92
N TYR A 108 5.76 -16.07 -10.27
CA TYR A 108 6.93 -16.02 -9.39
C TYR A 108 7.63 -14.66 -9.49
N PRO A 109 8.26 -14.17 -8.42
CA PRO A 109 9.06 -12.97 -8.47
C PRO A 109 10.39 -13.21 -9.23
N PRO A 110 11.01 -12.18 -9.83
CA PRO A 110 10.58 -10.77 -9.87
C PRO A 110 9.38 -10.55 -10.80
N TYR A 111 8.33 -9.90 -10.29
CA TYR A 111 7.13 -9.60 -11.06
C TYR A 111 7.41 -8.43 -12.02
N MET A 112 7.58 -8.71 -13.30
CA MET A 112 7.87 -7.70 -14.31
C MET A 112 7.23 -8.00 -15.66
N TRP A 113 6.95 -6.95 -16.44
CA TRP A 113 6.46 -7.05 -17.80
C TRP A 113 7.13 -6.01 -18.70
N THR A 114 7.65 -6.43 -19.86
CA THR A 114 8.22 -5.50 -20.85
C THR A 114 7.12 -5.02 -21.79
N TRP A 115 6.68 -3.78 -21.61
CA TRP A 115 5.67 -3.13 -22.44
C TRP A 115 6.31 -2.46 -23.67
N ASN A 116 5.97 -2.97 -24.85
CA ASN A 116 6.33 -2.34 -26.12
C ASN A 116 5.27 -1.31 -26.54
N THR A 117 5.40 -0.09 -26.01
CA THR A 117 4.45 1.03 -26.24
C THR A 117 4.17 1.35 -27.72
N LYS A 118 5.07 0.98 -28.65
CA LYS A 118 4.86 1.17 -30.11
C LYS A 118 3.62 0.43 -30.63
N MET A 119 3.21 -0.66 -29.98
CA MET A 119 2.06 -1.47 -30.38
C MET A 119 0.71 -0.90 -29.91
N TYR A 120 0.71 -0.08 -28.84
CA TYR A 120 -0.52 0.36 -28.15
C TYR A 120 -0.88 1.83 -28.44
N GLY A 121 -0.09 2.53 -29.26
CA GLY A 121 -0.38 3.87 -29.74
C GLY A 121 0.24 5.00 -28.90
N ARG A 122 -0.36 6.19 -29.00
CA ARG A 122 0.04 7.40 -28.27
C ARG A 122 -1.14 7.87 -27.44
N GLY A 123 -0.88 8.33 -26.22
CA GLY A 123 -1.92 8.87 -25.37
C GLY A 123 -1.68 8.53 -23.90
N ASN A 124 -2.72 8.64 -23.10
CA ASN A 124 -2.73 8.13 -21.74
C ASN A 124 -3.22 6.68 -21.77
N HIS A 125 -2.54 5.82 -21.04
CA HIS A 125 -2.95 4.45 -20.78
C HIS A 125 -3.11 4.23 -19.28
N LEU A 126 -4.11 3.44 -18.91
CA LEU A 126 -4.31 2.98 -17.54
C LEU A 126 -3.56 1.67 -17.36
N LEU A 127 -2.45 1.73 -16.62
CA LEU A 127 -1.72 0.55 -16.18
C LEU A 127 -2.31 0.10 -14.84
N GLN A 128 -2.73 -1.15 -14.76
CA GLN A 128 -3.20 -1.80 -13.53
C GLN A 128 -2.36 -3.04 -13.24
N ILE A 129 -2.18 -3.35 -11.96
CA ILE A 129 -1.56 -4.59 -11.52
C ILE A 129 -2.44 -5.22 -10.45
N ILE A 130 -2.81 -6.49 -10.62
CA ILE A 130 -3.59 -7.26 -9.66
C ILE A 130 -2.73 -8.41 -9.14
N ALA A 131 -2.45 -8.41 -7.84
CA ALA A 131 -1.90 -9.57 -7.15
C ALA A 131 -3.06 -10.42 -6.61
N THR A 132 -3.05 -11.72 -6.91
CA THR A 132 -3.98 -12.71 -6.35
C THR A 132 -3.21 -13.62 -5.41
N ASP A 133 -3.69 -13.85 -4.20
CA ASP A 133 -3.09 -14.76 -3.23
C ASP A 133 -3.57 -16.22 -3.39
N GLN A 134 -3.03 -17.15 -2.59
CA GLN A 134 -3.42 -18.56 -2.62
C GLN A 134 -4.88 -18.80 -2.14
N SER A 135 -5.51 -17.83 -1.48
CA SER A 135 -6.91 -17.85 -1.06
C SER A 135 -7.83 -17.16 -2.07
N ASP A 136 -7.33 -16.87 -3.28
CA ASP A 136 -7.98 -16.09 -4.34
C ASP A 136 -8.41 -14.66 -3.92
N THR A 137 -7.84 -14.13 -2.83
CA THR A 137 -8.00 -12.73 -2.45
C THR A 137 -7.14 -11.84 -3.35
N GLN A 138 -7.72 -10.73 -3.82
CA GLN A 138 -7.07 -9.83 -4.75
C GLN A 138 -6.70 -8.49 -4.10
N THR A 139 -5.55 -7.95 -4.48
CA THR A 139 -5.16 -6.56 -4.21
C THR A 139 -4.70 -5.91 -5.51
N MET A 140 -5.07 -4.66 -5.73
CA MET A 140 -4.82 -3.94 -6.98
C MET A 140 -4.14 -2.59 -6.73
N CYS A 141 -3.25 -2.19 -7.63
CA CYS A 141 -2.78 -0.82 -7.78
C CYS A 141 -2.87 -0.36 -9.25
N SER A 142 -2.82 0.95 -9.48
CA SER A 142 -2.92 1.53 -10.82
C SER A 142 -2.04 2.77 -10.99
N SER A 143 -1.72 3.10 -12.24
CA SER A 143 -0.96 4.30 -12.62
C SER A 143 -1.35 4.77 -14.01
N ASN A 144 -1.46 6.09 -14.20
CA ASN A 144 -1.67 6.68 -15.52
C ASN A 144 -0.33 6.95 -16.19
N VAL A 145 -0.12 6.36 -17.38
CA VAL A 145 1.13 6.47 -18.13
C VAL A 145 0.87 7.15 -19.47
N THR A 146 1.53 8.27 -19.74
CA THR A 146 1.43 8.96 -21.03
C THR A 146 2.54 8.49 -21.99
N VAL A 147 2.15 7.81 -23.07
CA VAL A 147 3.06 7.39 -24.14
C VAL A 147 3.24 8.50 -25.18
N ILE A 148 4.49 8.87 -25.42
CA ILE A 148 4.90 9.86 -26.42
C ILE A 148 5.79 9.15 -27.45
N SER A 149 5.31 8.99 -28.69
CA SER A 149 6.22 8.55 -29.77
C SER A 149 7.09 9.72 -30.24
N LEU A 150 8.36 9.44 -30.51
CA LEU A 150 9.12 10.25 -31.46
C LEU A 150 8.53 9.97 -32.85
N ARG A 151 8.17 11.02 -33.59
CA ARG A 151 7.78 10.84 -35.00
C ARG A 151 9.01 10.31 -35.73
N LYS A 152 8.91 9.21 -36.47
CA LYS A 152 9.88 9.01 -37.55
C LYS A 152 9.57 10.09 -38.58
N SER A 153 10.51 11.02 -38.77
CA SER A 153 10.64 11.68 -40.07
C SER A 153 10.88 10.56 -41.09
N ALA A 154 9.95 10.42 -42.02
CA ALA A 154 10.14 9.63 -43.23
C ALA A 154 11.05 10.39 -44.19
#